data_AF-A0A829BNJ1-F1
#
_entry.id   AF-A0A829BNJ1-F1
#
_cell.length_a   1.000
_cell.length_b   1.000
_cell.length_c   1.000
_cell.angle_alpha   90.00
_cell.angle_beta   90.00
_cell.angle_gamma   90.00
#
_symmetry.space_group_name_H-M   'P 1'
#
loop_
_entity.id
_entity.type
_entity.pdbx_description
1 polymer ?
#
loop_
_entity_poly.entity_id
_entity_poly.type
_entity_poly.pdbx_seq_one_letter_code
_entity_poly.pdbx_strand_id
1 'polypeptide(L)'
;MQPTYNIDNPNLPYQIKHDLWQTAFGLQQVDGLKPSVYMEELAEKQARGDYSYEQVYEEITAYHQSTDDSTAEADLVSLRIAELLSRSGFSFSPATLLTIHKELFQDIFDDSIPVGQFRQTNISKKEAVLNGESVIYADYPMIQATLDYDFQQEKIFRYSGLSKETMVQHIQSFISGIWQIHPFREGNTRTITVFLIKYL
;
A
#
# COMPACT_ATOMS: atom_id res chain seq x y z
N MET A 1 15.22 6.12 -10.94
CA MET A 1 16.23 6.07 -9.86
C MET A 1 16.18 4.68 -9.29
N GLN A 2 17.27 3.92 -9.30
CA GLN A 2 17.30 2.63 -8.59
C GLN A 2 17.21 2.91 -7.09
N PRO A 3 16.18 2.43 -6.38
CA PRO A 3 16.13 2.53 -4.94
C PRO A 3 17.25 1.65 -4.36
N THR A 4 18.23 2.26 -3.71
CA THR A 4 19.25 1.53 -2.93
C THR A 4 18.99 1.86 -1.46
N TYR A 5 18.37 0.93 -0.74
CA TYR A 5 18.19 1.06 0.70
C TYR A 5 18.64 -0.21 1.40
N ASN A 6 19.61 -0.07 2.31
CA ASN A 6 19.89 -1.09 3.30
C ASN A 6 18.64 -1.26 4.16
N ILE A 7 18.06 -2.45 4.17
CA ILE A 7 16.94 -2.80 5.06
C ILE A 7 17.49 -2.79 6.48
N ASP A 8 16.88 -2.01 7.38
CA ASP A 8 17.27 -1.92 8.80
C ASP A 8 17.22 -3.29 9.54
N ASN A 9 16.68 -4.32 8.89
CA ASN A 9 16.65 -5.71 9.35
C ASN A 9 16.82 -6.70 8.16
N PRO A 10 18.04 -6.93 7.66
CA PRO A 10 18.26 -7.76 6.47
C PRO A 10 17.95 -9.26 6.71
N ASN A 11 17.83 -9.67 7.98
CA ASN A 11 17.76 -11.07 8.40
C ASN A 11 16.41 -11.44 9.05
N LEU A 12 15.30 -10.97 8.48
CA LEU A 12 13.99 -11.48 8.86
C LEU A 12 13.94 -13.01 8.64
N PRO A 13 13.39 -13.79 9.60
CA PRO A 13 13.16 -15.22 9.42
C PRO A 13 12.31 -15.52 8.18
N TYR A 14 12.52 -16.69 7.57
CA TYR A 14 11.76 -17.16 6.41
C TYR A 14 10.25 -16.96 6.58
N GLN A 15 9.68 -17.39 7.72
CA GLN A 15 8.24 -17.29 7.94
C GLN A 15 7.74 -15.84 7.89
N ILE A 16 8.49 -14.89 8.44
CA ILE A 16 8.12 -13.47 8.41
C ILE A 16 8.16 -12.97 6.96
N LYS A 17 9.24 -13.24 6.21
CA LYS A 17 9.34 -12.83 4.81
C LYS A 17 8.23 -13.44 3.96
N HIS A 18 7.94 -14.71 4.16
CA HIS A 18 6.86 -15.42 3.48
C HIS A 18 5.50 -14.77 3.78
N ASP A 19 5.19 -14.46 5.04
CA ASP A 19 3.92 -13.82 5.42
C ASP A 19 3.79 -12.39 4.84
N LEU A 20 4.90 -11.65 4.74
CA LEU A 20 4.94 -10.36 4.05
C LEU A 20 4.61 -10.49 2.55
N TRP A 21 5.15 -11.51 1.88
CA TRP A 21 4.82 -11.81 0.48
C TRP A 21 3.36 -12.21 0.30
N GLN A 22 2.83 -13.08 1.15
CA GLN A 22 1.42 -13.47 1.10
C GLN A 22 0.49 -12.27 1.31
N THR A 23 0.85 -11.37 2.23
CA THR A 23 0.16 -10.10 2.43
C THR A 23 0.19 -9.24 1.16
N ALA A 24 1.36 -9.09 0.55
CA ALA A 24 1.55 -8.30 -0.67
C ALA A 24 0.73 -8.83 -1.85
N PHE A 25 0.69 -10.15 -2.04
CA PHE A 25 -0.13 -10.81 -3.06
C PHE A 25 -1.62 -10.70 -2.79
N GLY A 26 -2.05 -10.88 -1.53
CA GLY A 26 -3.45 -10.72 -1.14
C GLY A 26 -3.97 -9.31 -1.43
N LEU A 27 -3.14 -8.29 -1.25
CA LEU A 27 -3.51 -6.89 -1.53
C LEU A 27 -3.72 -6.59 -3.02
N GLN A 28 -3.19 -7.38 -3.95
CA GLN A 28 -3.48 -7.19 -5.38
C GLN A 28 -4.91 -7.62 -5.75
N GLN A 29 -5.45 -8.62 -5.05
CA GLN A 29 -6.79 -9.17 -5.33
C GLN A 29 -7.91 -8.15 -5.09
N VAL A 30 -7.66 -7.11 -4.29
CA VAL A 30 -8.58 -5.99 -4.06
C VAL A 30 -9.00 -5.33 -5.38
N ASP A 31 -8.07 -5.24 -6.33
CA ASP A 31 -8.31 -4.67 -7.66
C ASP A 31 -8.51 -5.76 -8.73
N GLY A 32 -8.75 -7.01 -8.31
CA GLY A 32 -8.90 -8.16 -9.20
C GLY A 32 -7.61 -8.58 -9.91
N LEU A 33 -6.47 -8.06 -9.47
CA LEU A 33 -5.16 -8.36 -10.03
C LEU A 33 -4.59 -9.64 -9.43
N LYS A 34 -3.78 -10.35 -10.21
CA LYS A 34 -3.06 -11.54 -9.77
C LYS A 34 -1.59 -11.45 -10.18
N PRO A 35 -0.65 -11.70 -9.26
CA PRO A 35 0.76 -11.85 -9.60
C PRO A 35 1.00 -12.98 -10.62
N SER A 36 2.09 -12.89 -11.37
CA SER A 36 2.55 -13.96 -12.24
C SER A 36 3.08 -15.14 -11.44
N VAL A 37 3.08 -16.33 -12.06
CA VAL A 37 3.72 -17.53 -11.47
C VAL A 37 5.21 -17.29 -11.25
N TYR A 38 5.87 -16.54 -12.15
CA TYR A 38 7.28 -16.22 -12.00
C TYR A 38 7.54 -15.37 -10.75
N MET A 39 6.66 -14.41 -10.46
CA MET A 39 6.75 -13.61 -9.25
C MET A 39 6.58 -14.44 -7.98
N GLU A 40 5.68 -15.42 -7.97
CA GLU A 40 5.52 -16.37 -6.85
C GLU A 40 6.82 -17.16 -6.60
N GLU A 41 7.51 -17.60 -7.66
CA GLU A 41 8.81 -18.28 -7.55
C GLU A 41 9.92 -17.36 -7.02
N LEU A 42 9.98 -16.11 -7.49
CA LEU A 42 10.96 -15.12 -7.04
C LEU A 42 10.73 -14.75 -5.57
N ALA A 43 9.48 -14.59 -5.15
CA ALA A 43 9.11 -14.33 -3.76
C ALA A 43 9.57 -15.45 -2.82
N GLU A 44 9.42 -16.71 -3.21
CA GLU A 44 9.88 -17.86 -2.42
C GLU A 44 11.42 -17.88 -2.28
N LYS A 45 12.16 -17.63 -3.36
CA LYS A 45 13.62 -17.49 -3.34
C LYS A 45 14.06 -16.34 -2.41
N GLN A 46 13.37 -15.21 -2.47
CA GLN A 46 13.65 -14.06 -1.61
C GLN A 46 13.34 -14.38 -0.13
N ALA A 47 12.23 -15.06 0.14
CA ALA A 47 11.85 -15.46 1.49
C ALA A 47 12.87 -16.41 2.13
N ARG A 48 13.47 -17.32 1.34
CA ARG A 48 14.56 -18.22 1.78
C ARG A 48 15.90 -17.51 1.98
N GLY A 49 16.03 -16.29 1.46
CA GLY A 49 17.27 -15.51 1.49
C GLY A 49 18.22 -15.82 0.34
N ASP A 50 17.76 -16.55 -0.69
CA ASP A 50 18.54 -16.82 -1.89
C ASP A 50 18.70 -15.56 -2.74
N TYR A 51 17.65 -14.71 -2.76
CA TYR A 51 17.59 -13.46 -3.51
C TYR A 51 17.40 -12.25 -2.58
N SER A 52 18.01 -11.11 -2.91
CA SER A 52 17.63 -9.80 -2.37
C SER A 52 16.38 -9.25 -3.08
N TYR A 53 15.73 -8.24 -2.50
CA TYR A 53 14.62 -7.56 -3.18
C TYR A 53 15.08 -6.87 -4.49
N GLU A 54 16.31 -6.39 -4.55
CA GLU A 54 16.93 -5.83 -5.75
C GLU A 54 17.06 -6.88 -6.85
N GLN A 55 17.53 -8.09 -6.52
CA GLN A 55 17.61 -9.19 -7.49
C GLN A 55 16.23 -9.60 -7.99
N VAL A 56 15.21 -9.63 -7.11
CA VAL A 56 13.82 -9.86 -7.54
C VAL A 56 13.35 -8.76 -8.50
N TYR A 57 13.66 -7.49 -8.20
CA TYR A 57 13.33 -6.35 -9.07
C TYR A 57 13.96 -6.47 -10.46
N GLU A 58 15.24 -6.80 -10.53
CA GLU A 58 15.96 -6.97 -11.81
C GLU A 58 15.34 -8.07 -12.66
N GLU A 59 15.06 -9.21 -12.04
CA GLU A 59 14.51 -10.41 -12.71
C GLU A 59 13.08 -10.19 -13.20
N ILE A 60 12.22 -9.60 -12.37
CA ILE A 60 10.84 -9.35 -12.75
C ILE A 60 10.73 -8.23 -13.80
N THR A 61 11.60 -7.22 -13.74
CA THR A 61 11.67 -6.18 -14.77
C THR A 61 12.11 -6.76 -16.12
N ALA A 62 13.13 -7.63 -16.12
CA ALA A 62 13.58 -8.31 -17.33
C ALA A 62 12.50 -9.25 -17.91
N TYR A 63 11.73 -9.92 -17.05
CA TYR A 63 10.60 -10.74 -17.44
C TYR A 63 9.53 -9.94 -18.21
N HIS A 64 9.10 -8.78 -17.69
CA HIS A 64 8.10 -7.95 -18.35
C HIS A 64 8.61 -7.22 -19.60
N GLN A 65 9.92 -6.99 -19.74
CA GLN A 65 10.49 -6.48 -21.00
C GLN A 65 10.47 -7.49 -22.14
N SER A 66 10.46 -8.79 -21.83
CA SER A 66 10.58 -9.89 -22.80
C SER A 66 9.29 -10.69 -23.00
N THR A 67 8.29 -10.47 -22.15
CA THR A 67 7.03 -11.23 -22.06
C THR A 67 5.83 -10.27 -22.06
N ASP A 68 4.63 -10.78 -21.78
CA ASP A 68 3.41 -10.01 -21.55
C ASP A 68 3.49 -9.17 -20.25
N ASP A 69 3.09 -7.91 -20.36
CA ASP A 69 3.12 -6.90 -19.30
C ASP A 69 1.83 -6.88 -18.46
N SER A 70 0.86 -7.77 -18.77
CA SER A 70 -0.46 -7.81 -18.12
C SER A 70 -0.44 -8.05 -16.59
N THR A 71 0.67 -8.56 -16.05
CA THR A 71 0.86 -8.85 -14.61
C THR A 71 1.82 -7.89 -13.92
N ALA A 72 2.42 -6.93 -14.65
CA ALA A 72 3.49 -6.10 -14.13
C ALA A 72 3.10 -5.22 -12.95
N GLU A 73 1.90 -4.66 -12.97
CA GLU A 73 1.38 -3.92 -11.82
C GLU A 73 1.33 -4.82 -10.58
N ALA A 74 0.73 -6.01 -10.69
CA ALA A 74 0.57 -6.92 -9.57
C ALA A 74 1.94 -7.36 -9.01
N ASP A 75 2.88 -7.65 -9.89
CA ASP A 75 4.20 -8.17 -9.52
C ASP A 75 5.08 -7.10 -8.86
N LEU A 76 5.23 -5.95 -9.53
CA LEU A 76 6.04 -4.84 -9.03
C LEU A 76 5.47 -4.22 -7.76
N VAL A 77 4.15 -4.04 -7.68
CA VAL A 77 3.51 -3.51 -6.47
C VAL A 77 3.63 -4.51 -5.33
N SER A 78 3.51 -5.82 -5.58
CA SER A 78 3.71 -6.83 -4.52
C SER A 78 5.14 -6.79 -3.97
N LEU A 79 6.14 -6.69 -4.85
CA LEU A 79 7.53 -6.52 -4.45
C LEU A 79 7.72 -5.29 -3.55
N ARG A 80 7.19 -4.15 -3.97
CA ARG A 80 7.30 -2.89 -3.21
C ARG A 80 6.59 -2.96 -1.86
N ILE A 81 5.42 -3.61 -1.78
CA ILE A 81 4.73 -3.83 -0.51
C ILE A 81 5.57 -4.72 0.43
N ALA A 82 6.03 -5.87 -0.05
CA ALA A 82 6.81 -6.80 0.76
C ALA A 82 8.09 -6.15 1.28
N GLU A 83 8.78 -5.39 0.43
CA GLU A 83 9.97 -4.64 0.80
C GLU A 83 9.67 -3.54 1.82
N LEU A 84 8.64 -2.71 1.59
CA LEU A 84 8.26 -1.63 2.49
C LEU A 84 7.87 -2.14 3.89
N LEU A 85 7.08 -3.23 3.94
CA LEU A 85 6.66 -3.84 5.20
C LEU A 85 7.82 -4.51 5.95
N SER A 86 8.90 -4.90 5.27
CA SER A 86 10.09 -5.48 5.90
C SER A 86 10.94 -4.46 6.69
N ARG A 87 10.78 -3.16 6.40
CA ARG A 87 11.56 -2.07 7.01
C ARG A 87 10.90 -1.63 8.32
N SER A 88 11.69 -1.20 9.31
CA SER A 88 11.17 -0.70 10.60
C SER A 88 10.70 0.76 10.56
N GLY A 89 11.25 1.58 9.65
CA GLY A 89 10.93 3.00 9.58
C GLY A 89 9.43 3.26 9.36
N PHE A 90 8.86 4.18 10.15
CA PHE A 90 7.48 4.66 10.01
C PHE A 90 7.34 6.04 10.67
N SER A 91 6.50 6.89 10.09
CA SER A 91 6.10 8.17 10.67
C SER A 91 4.57 8.25 10.62
N PHE A 92 3.94 8.61 11.73
CA PHE A 92 2.49 8.80 11.75
C PHE A 92 2.12 10.22 11.29
N SER A 93 1.95 10.39 9.97
CA SER A 93 1.51 11.66 9.36
C SER A 93 0.90 11.44 7.97
N PRO A 94 0.10 12.39 7.45
CA PRO A 94 -0.43 12.32 6.08
C PRO A 94 0.66 12.20 5.00
N ALA A 95 1.86 12.74 5.25
CA ALA A 95 3.00 12.62 4.32
C ALA A 95 3.44 11.16 4.11
N THR A 96 3.18 10.28 5.09
CA THR A 96 3.45 8.85 4.97
C THR A 96 2.52 8.18 3.97
N LEU A 97 1.26 8.62 3.86
CA LEU A 97 0.36 8.13 2.80
C LEU A 97 0.89 8.48 1.42
N LEU A 98 1.34 9.73 1.22
CA LEU A 98 1.94 10.18 -0.05
C LEU A 98 3.20 9.36 -0.39
N THR A 99 4.04 9.11 0.61
CA THR A 99 5.29 8.35 0.44
C THR A 99 5.02 6.89 0.08
N ILE A 100 4.12 6.22 0.82
CA ILE A 100 3.69 4.85 0.51
C ILE A 100 3.12 4.81 -0.91
N HIS A 101 2.18 5.69 -1.24
CA HIS A 101 1.59 5.71 -2.57
C HIS A 101 2.65 5.88 -3.66
N LYS A 102 3.62 6.79 -3.47
CA LYS A 102 4.71 6.97 -4.42
C LYS A 102 5.52 5.70 -4.58
N GLU A 103 5.96 5.12 -3.47
CA GLU A 103 6.80 3.92 -3.48
C GLU A 103 6.09 2.74 -4.17
N LEU A 104 4.80 2.55 -3.89
CA LEU A 104 4.02 1.48 -4.49
C LEU A 104 3.79 1.67 -6.00
N PHE A 105 3.48 2.89 -6.45
CA PHE A 105 2.93 3.12 -7.79
C PHE A 105 3.81 3.91 -8.75
N GLN A 106 5.03 4.30 -8.36
CA GLN A 106 5.98 4.98 -9.25
C GLN A 106 6.19 4.13 -10.52
N ASP A 107 6.00 4.76 -11.67
CA ASP A 107 6.16 4.13 -13.00
C ASP A 107 5.20 2.96 -13.29
N ILE A 108 4.08 2.85 -12.54
CA ILE A 108 3.03 1.83 -12.77
C ILE A 108 1.85 2.39 -13.55
N PHE A 109 1.35 3.55 -13.12
CA PHE A 109 0.20 4.18 -13.76
C PHE A 109 0.62 5.10 -14.91
N ASP A 110 -0.32 5.37 -15.81
CA ASP A 110 -0.19 6.41 -16.84
C ASP A 110 0.10 7.78 -16.21
N ASP A 111 0.83 8.64 -16.94
CA ASP A 111 1.25 9.98 -16.50
C ASP A 111 0.08 10.89 -16.08
N SER A 112 -1.15 10.60 -16.51
CA SER A 112 -2.36 11.30 -16.07
C SER A 112 -2.74 11.04 -14.61
N ILE A 113 -2.18 10.00 -13.98
CA ILE A 113 -2.42 9.65 -12.58
C ILE A 113 -1.32 10.28 -11.70
N PRO A 114 -1.66 11.21 -10.79
CA PRO A 114 -0.67 11.92 -9.99
C PRO A 114 -0.11 11.02 -8.87
N VAL A 115 0.90 10.22 -9.17
CA VAL A 115 1.53 9.29 -8.22
C VAL A 115 2.24 10.04 -7.09
N GLY A 116 1.92 9.68 -5.85
CA GLY A 116 2.54 10.28 -4.66
C GLY A 116 2.02 11.67 -4.34
N GLN A 117 0.88 12.06 -4.91
CA GLN A 117 0.24 13.35 -4.72
C GLN A 117 -1.26 13.14 -4.54
N PHE A 118 -1.92 14.06 -3.84
CA PHE A 118 -3.38 14.01 -3.75
C PHE A 118 -4.02 14.30 -5.10
N ARG A 119 -5.21 13.72 -5.32
CA ARG A 119 -6.01 14.00 -6.51
C ARG A 119 -6.39 15.48 -6.56
N GLN A 120 -6.43 16.03 -7.77
CA GLN A 120 -6.76 17.44 -8.03
C GLN A 120 -8.16 17.63 -8.62
N THR A 121 -8.99 16.59 -8.55
CA THR A 121 -10.37 16.60 -9.02
C THR A 121 -11.25 15.77 -8.09
N ASN A 122 -12.54 16.08 -8.10
CA ASN A 122 -13.53 15.24 -7.43
C ASN A 122 -13.82 14.00 -8.26
N ILE A 123 -14.01 12.89 -7.55
CA ILE A 123 -14.31 11.59 -8.12
C ILE A 123 -15.54 11.01 -7.42
N SER A 124 -16.24 10.13 -8.12
CA SER A 124 -17.25 9.25 -7.56
C SER A 124 -17.01 7.86 -8.09
N LYS A 125 -17.10 6.86 -7.22
CA LYS A 125 -17.12 5.45 -7.61
C LYS A 125 -18.49 4.88 -7.35
N LYS A 126 -18.97 4.06 -8.28
CA LYS A 126 -20.13 3.20 -8.07
C LYS A 126 -19.63 1.96 -7.34
N GLU A 127 -19.93 1.87 -6.05
CA GLU A 127 -19.53 0.73 -5.24
C GLU A 127 -20.61 -0.33 -5.32
N ALA A 128 -20.25 -1.56 -5.68
CA ALA A 128 -21.20 -2.68 -5.78
C ALA A 128 -21.84 -3.02 -4.42
N VAL A 129 -21.09 -2.79 -3.33
CA VAL A 129 -21.52 -3.00 -1.94
C VAL A 129 -22.63 -2.02 -1.53
N LEU A 130 -22.80 -0.91 -2.25
CA LEU A 130 -23.84 0.09 -1.99
C LEU A 130 -25.03 -0.02 -2.95
N ASN A 131 -25.31 -1.21 -3.49
CA ASN A 131 -26.38 -1.44 -4.46
C ASN A 131 -26.37 -0.45 -5.65
N GLY A 132 -25.18 0.03 -6.04
CA GLY A 132 -25.01 0.99 -7.14
C GLY A 132 -25.15 2.47 -6.77
N GLU A 133 -25.32 2.82 -5.48
CA GLU A 133 -25.18 4.20 -5.03
C GLU A 133 -23.72 4.68 -5.16
N SER A 134 -23.55 5.96 -5.49
CA SER A 134 -22.23 6.55 -5.68
C SER A 134 -21.71 7.07 -4.34
N VAL A 135 -20.51 6.65 -3.94
CA VAL A 135 -19.83 7.28 -2.81
C VAL A 135 -19.32 8.65 -3.25
N ILE A 136 -19.77 9.69 -2.55
CA ILE A 136 -19.19 11.02 -2.66
C ILE A 136 -18.03 11.09 -1.67
N TYR A 137 -16.83 11.24 -2.20
CA TYR A 137 -15.61 11.43 -1.40
C TYR A 137 -15.42 12.91 -1.06
N ALA A 138 -14.45 13.20 -0.20
CA ALA A 138 -14.12 14.59 0.18
C ALA A 138 -13.87 15.49 -1.04
N ASP A 139 -14.19 16.78 -0.94
CA ASP A 139 -13.81 17.74 -1.96
C ASP A 139 -12.27 17.80 -2.06
N TYR A 140 -11.72 17.71 -3.26
CA TYR A 140 -10.28 17.55 -3.45
C TYR A 140 -9.41 18.64 -2.78
N PRO A 141 -9.82 19.94 -2.74
CA PRO A 141 -9.06 20.98 -2.06
C PRO A 141 -8.99 20.76 -0.54
N MET A 142 -9.90 19.97 0.02
CA MET A 142 -10.01 19.71 1.45
C MET A 142 -9.21 18.50 1.92
N ILE A 143 -8.70 17.65 1.01
CA ILE A 143 -8.04 16.38 1.36
C ILE A 143 -6.98 16.55 2.44
N GLN A 144 -6.04 17.49 2.26
CA GLN A 144 -4.96 17.74 3.21
C GLN A 144 -5.51 18.16 4.57
N ALA A 145 -6.43 19.13 4.61
CA ALA A 145 -6.98 19.65 5.86
C ALA A 145 -7.79 18.59 6.62
N THR A 146 -8.54 17.73 5.92
CA THR A 146 -9.30 16.64 6.54
C THR A 146 -8.36 15.55 7.08
N LEU A 147 -7.32 15.17 6.32
CA LEU A 147 -6.31 14.23 6.82
C LEU A 147 -5.57 14.78 8.04
N ASP A 148 -5.18 16.06 8.02
CA ASP A 148 -4.49 16.68 9.17
C ASP A 148 -5.36 16.64 10.42
N TYR A 149 -6.66 16.91 10.28
CA TYR A 149 -7.63 16.82 11.37
C TYR A 149 -7.73 15.38 11.90
N ASP A 150 -7.97 14.40 11.03
CA ASP A 150 -8.16 13.00 11.43
C ASP A 150 -6.90 12.43 12.12
N PHE A 151 -5.72 12.70 11.57
CA PHE A 151 -4.45 12.30 12.18
C PHE A 151 -4.20 13.00 13.52
N GLN A 152 -4.61 14.26 13.66
CA GLN A 152 -4.51 14.96 14.94
C GLN A 152 -5.41 14.34 16.01
N GLN A 153 -6.65 13.96 15.65
CA GLN A 153 -7.56 13.28 16.57
C GLN A 153 -7.02 11.91 17.00
N GLU A 154 -6.51 11.12 16.05
CA GLU A 154 -5.91 9.81 16.34
C GLU A 154 -4.69 9.95 17.26
N LYS A 155 -3.82 10.94 17.01
CA LYS A 155 -2.59 11.16 17.80
C LYS A 155 -2.87 11.49 19.28
N ILE A 156 -3.99 12.14 19.59
CA ILE A 156 -4.37 12.47 20.97
C ILE A 156 -5.19 11.36 21.65
N PHE A 157 -5.65 10.35 20.89
CA PHE A 157 -6.37 9.22 21.43
C PHE A 157 -5.48 8.36 22.34
N ARG A 158 -6.08 7.77 23.38
CA ARG A 158 -5.37 6.98 24.40
C ARG A 158 -5.88 5.55 24.39
N TYR A 159 -5.07 4.65 23.84
CA TYR A 159 -5.34 3.21 23.81
C TYR A 159 -5.18 2.52 25.17
N SER A 160 -4.40 3.10 26.09
CA SER A 160 -4.07 2.48 27.37
C SER A 160 -5.33 2.19 28.21
N GLY A 161 -5.49 0.93 28.62
CA GLY A 161 -6.59 0.49 29.47
C GLY A 161 -7.90 0.16 28.73
N LEU A 162 -7.92 0.27 27.40
CA LEU A 162 -9.08 -0.13 26.58
C LEU A 162 -9.05 -1.64 26.28
N SER A 163 -10.23 -2.22 26.05
CA SER A 163 -10.33 -3.59 25.55
C SER A 163 -9.89 -3.68 24.09
N LYS A 164 -9.50 -4.88 23.65
CA LYS A 164 -9.10 -5.10 22.24
C LYS A 164 -10.21 -4.70 21.28
N GLU A 165 -11.46 -4.98 21.63
CA GLU A 165 -12.64 -4.65 20.83
C GLU A 165 -12.80 -3.14 20.66
N THR A 166 -12.64 -2.35 21.73
CA THR A 166 -12.71 -0.88 21.65
C THR A 166 -11.55 -0.31 20.83
N MET A 167 -10.34 -0.84 20.99
CA MET A 167 -9.19 -0.42 20.19
C MET A 167 -9.42 -0.68 18.70
N VAL A 168 -9.89 -1.88 18.35
CA VAL A 168 -10.21 -2.25 16.96
C VAL A 168 -11.31 -1.35 16.38
N GLN A 169 -12.38 -1.06 17.13
CA GLN A 169 -13.45 -0.17 16.68
C GLN A 169 -12.95 1.26 16.41
N HIS A 170 -12.04 1.77 17.25
CA HIS A 170 -11.44 3.09 17.05
C HIS A 170 -10.58 3.12 15.78
N ILE A 171 -9.67 2.15 15.62
CA ILE A 171 -8.82 2.02 14.44
C ILE A 171 -9.66 1.88 13.17
N GLN A 172 -10.72 1.08 13.21
CA GLN A 172 -11.67 0.93 12.10
C GLN A 172 -12.30 2.28 11.72
N SER A 173 -12.68 3.10 12.69
CA SER A 173 -13.27 4.42 12.44
C SER A 173 -12.26 5.37 11.81
N PHE A 174 -11.03 5.42 12.35
CA PHE A 174 -9.94 6.23 11.82
C PHE A 174 -9.61 5.88 10.37
N ILE A 175 -9.39 4.59 10.07
CA ILE A 175 -9.06 4.13 8.72
C ILE A 175 -10.24 4.31 7.75
N SER A 176 -11.48 4.11 8.20
CA SER A 176 -12.67 4.40 7.39
C SER A 176 -12.77 5.87 7.01
N GLY A 177 -12.36 6.79 7.90
CA GLY A 177 -12.23 8.21 7.60
C GLY A 177 -11.27 8.47 6.43
N ILE A 178 -10.06 7.87 6.48
CA ILE A 178 -9.09 7.99 5.39
C ILE A 178 -9.65 7.43 4.06
N TRP A 179 -10.35 6.28 4.10
CA TRP A 179 -11.01 5.72 2.91
C TRP A 179 -12.09 6.63 2.34
N GLN A 180 -12.85 7.33 3.18
CA GLN A 180 -13.89 8.27 2.76
C GLN A 180 -13.31 9.57 2.18
N ILE A 181 -12.12 9.98 2.62
CA ILE A 181 -11.39 11.09 2.01
C ILE A 181 -10.95 10.72 0.59
N HIS A 182 -10.52 9.46 0.41
CA HIS A 182 -10.06 8.89 -0.86
C HIS A 182 -8.99 9.79 -1.52
N PRO A 183 -7.83 9.96 -0.87
CA PRO A 183 -6.86 11.01 -1.19
C PRO A 183 -6.24 10.91 -2.59
N PHE A 184 -6.15 9.71 -3.17
CA PHE A 184 -5.47 9.47 -4.45
C PHE A 184 -6.46 9.23 -5.59
N ARG A 185 -5.98 9.36 -6.84
CA ARG A 185 -6.80 9.10 -8.02
C ARG A 185 -7.06 7.61 -8.25
N GLU A 186 -6.06 6.78 -7.96
CA GLU A 186 -6.10 5.31 -7.94
C GLU A 186 -5.18 4.81 -6.81
N GLY A 187 -5.21 3.52 -6.48
CA GLY A 187 -4.28 2.93 -5.50
C GLY A 187 -4.59 3.22 -4.01
N ASN A 188 -5.77 3.78 -3.70
CA ASN A 188 -6.16 4.13 -2.32
C ASN A 188 -6.17 2.92 -1.38
N THR A 189 -6.86 1.84 -1.73
CA THR A 189 -7.04 0.70 -0.82
C THR A 189 -5.71 0.06 -0.44
N ARG A 190 -4.83 -0.19 -1.43
CA ARG A 190 -3.48 -0.74 -1.22
C ARG A 190 -2.62 0.21 -0.38
N THR A 191 -2.61 1.51 -0.68
CA THR A 191 -1.85 2.51 0.10
C THR A 191 -2.30 2.56 1.56
N ILE A 192 -3.61 2.68 1.80
CA ILE A 192 -4.19 2.86 3.13
C ILE A 192 -4.02 1.58 3.96
N THR A 193 -4.12 0.41 3.33
CA THR A 193 -3.91 -0.87 4.03
C THR A 193 -2.45 -1.06 4.43
N VAL A 194 -1.50 -0.72 3.56
CA VAL A 194 -0.07 -0.73 3.92
C VAL A 194 0.23 0.26 5.04
N PHE A 195 -0.35 1.45 4.99
CA PHE A 195 -0.25 2.42 6.09
C PHE A 195 -0.77 1.84 7.41
N LEU A 196 -1.94 1.21 7.41
CA LEU A 196 -2.53 0.57 8.58
C LEU A 196 -1.61 -0.51 9.16
N ILE A 197 -1.08 -1.41 8.31
CA ILE A 197 -0.16 -2.47 8.76
C ILE A 197 1.08 -1.88 9.41
N LYS A 198 1.61 -0.78 8.87
CA LYS A 198 2.79 -0.09 9.42
C LYS A 198 2.51 0.73 10.67
N TYR A 199 1.27 1.14 10.86
CA TYR A 199 0.82 1.94 12.00
C TYR A 199 0.62 1.10 13.26
N LEU A 200 0.15 -0.15 13.11
CA LEU A 200 -0.07 -1.11 14.21
C LEU A 200 1.22 -1.80 14.65
#